data_AF-A0A7S3G0X9-F1
#
_entry.id   AF-A0A7S3G0X9-F1
#
_cell.length_a   1.000
_cell.length_b   1.000
_cell.length_c   1.000
_cell.angle_alpha   90.00
_cell.angle_beta   90.00
_cell.angle_gamma   90.00
#
_symmetry.space_group_name_H-M   'P 1'
#
loop_
_entity.id
_entity.type
_entity.pdbx_description
1 polymer ?
#
loop_
_entity_poly.entity_id
_entity_poly.type
_entity_poly.pdbx_seq_one_letter_code
_entity_poly.pdbx_strand_id
1 'polypeptide(L)'
;EEGEGSDRSVGSAGSRQSILDKRRKERERERMMRRMHLHGNSETSGEDQSHADSNTAAAVAFLRRCKDSVATGVLSLSRLGLETVPDIVRDMTHLKELRLNDNNIHVLPPFIGTLVNLRVLRVDNNQIQVLPLEMGRLTALEILKVAGNPLRFPSSTSFLNGGTERLVSFLATLDHAKQTGVLMLKGLSLENMPMELTAMKGDVLELDMSSNHLAAVDEHLLQHSTLQKLYLQENNLSRLDDSFYLPSLLSINLGDNPIAHFPSPLLRHPSLSSIEMDHCRLFLLPKPLFADMPHLHTISVVANNIAALPREVAVAPYLQVLNVSGNKLQKIEFEEDPSSTLQEVYLDDN
;
A
#
# COMPACT_ATOMS: atom_id res chain seq x y z
N GLU A 1 76.50 14.78 2.42
CA GLU A 1 75.96 16.10 2.83
C GLU A 1 74.47 16.05 2.54
N GLU A 2 73.68 15.49 3.47
CA GLU A 2 73.09 16.22 4.63
C GLU A 2 72.16 17.35 4.15
N GLY A 3 70.91 17.50 4.56
CA GLY A 3 70.08 16.86 5.58
C GLY A 3 68.79 17.68 5.77
N GLU A 4 67.76 17.02 6.28
CA GLU A 4 66.66 17.52 7.12
C GLU A 4 65.60 18.51 6.59
N GLY A 5 64.34 18.22 6.97
CA GLY A 5 63.23 19.16 6.81
C GLY A 5 61.82 18.57 6.82
N SER A 6 61.51 17.62 7.71
CA SER A 6 60.11 17.31 8.07
C SER A 6 59.48 18.51 8.80
N ASP A 7 58.22 18.87 8.50
CA ASP A 7 57.11 19.02 9.46
C ASP A 7 55.92 19.85 8.88
N ARG A 8 54.70 19.46 9.27
CA ARG A 8 53.40 20.19 9.28
C ARG A 8 52.58 20.36 7.99
N SER A 9 51.47 19.62 7.90
CA SER A 9 50.12 20.22 7.78
C SER A 9 48.96 19.21 7.90
N VAL A 10 48.95 18.40 8.97
CA VAL A 10 47.72 17.73 9.41
C VAL A 10 46.85 18.75 10.15
N GLY A 11 46.15 19.62 9.41
CA GLY A 11 45.31 20.67 10.00
C GLY A 11 44.22 21.28 9.10
N SER A 12 44.17 20.92 7.81
CA SER A 12 43.28 21.59 6.84
C SER A 12 41.94 20.88 6.60
N ALA A 13 41.88 19.56 6.81
CA ALA A 13 40.67 18.77 6.50
C ALA A 13 39.51 19.06 7.47
N GLY A 14 39.78 19.18 8.77
CA GLY A 14 38.74 19.50 9.78
C GLY A 14 38.15 20.90 9.65
N SER A 15 38.95 21.89 9.22
CA SER A 15 38.50 23.27 9.02
C SER A 15 37.65 23.45 7.76
N ARG A 16 37.95 22.73 6.67
CA ARG A 16 37.14 22.79 5.44
C ARG A 16 35.76 22.17 5.62
N GLN A 17 35.66 21.05 6.34
CA GLN A 17 34.38 20.42 6.66
C GLN A 17 33.53 21.33 7.57
N SER A 18 34.15 21.94 8.59
CA SER A 18 33.50 22.89 9.50
C SER A 18 32.96 24.15 8.79
N ILE A 19 33.68 24.67 7.79
CA ILE A 19 33.25 25.83 7.00
C ILE A 19 32.08 25.46 6.07
N LEU A 20 32.11 24.27 5.47
CA LEU A 20 31.00 23.76 4.64
C LEU A 20 29.73 23.52 5.48
N ASP A 21 29.86 22.98 6.69
CA ASP A 21 28.74 22.80 7.62
C ASP A 21 28.18 24.13 8.12
N LYS A 22 29.04 25.13 8.39
CA LYS A 22 28.59 26.49 8.72
C LYS A 22 27.82 27.12 7.56
N ARG A 23 28.33 27.03 6.32
CA ARG A 23 27.65 27.56 5.12
C ARG A 23 26.34 26.83 4.83
N ARG A 24 26.27 25.53 5.11
CA ARG A 24 25.03 24.75 5.00
C ARG A 24 23.99 25.22 6.03
N LYS A 25 24.37 25.35 7.31
CA LYS A 25 23.52 25.87 8.38
C LYS A 25 23.05 27.30 8.14
N GLU A 26 23.91 28.15 7.58
CA GLU A 26 23.58 29.54 7.22
C GLU A 26 22.60 29.62 6.05
N ARG A 27 22.80 28.80 5.00
CA ARG A 27 21.83 28.68 3.89
C ARG A 27 20.49 28.07 4.33
N GLU A 28 20.51 27.11 5.26
CA GLU A 28 19.30 26.54 5.85
C GLU A 28 18.57 27.57 6.71
N ARG A 29 19.30 28.38 7.48
CA ARG A 29 18.75 29.54 8.21
C ARG A 29 18.12 30.54 7.25
N GLU A 30 18.80 30.93 6.17
CA GLU A 30 18.25 31.85 5.16
C GLU A 30 17.02 31.29 4.44
N ARG A 31 17.02 30.00 4.09
CA ARG A 31 15.86 29.32 3.47
C ARG A 31 14.67 29.23 4.43
N MET A 32 14.94 28.93 5.71
CA MET A 32 13.92 28.91 6.75
C MET A 32 13.33 30.31 6.99
N MET A 33 14.18 31.33 7.04
CA MET A 33 13.75 32.73 7.16
C MET A 33 12.85 33.12 5.98
N ARG A 34 13.22 32.79 4.74
CA ARG A 34 12.38 33.07 3.56
C ARG A 34 11.03 32.33 3.58
N ARG A 35 10.99 31.08 4.07
CA ARG A 35 9.74 30.32 4.20
C ARG A 35 8.82 30.83 5.32
N MET A 36 9.36 31.51 6.33
CA MET A 36 8.55 32.20 7.36
C MET A 36 8.00 33.56 6.91
N HIS A 37 8.44 34.10 5.75
CA HIS A 37 8.04 35.44 5.26
C HIS A 37 7.04 35.45 4.09
N LEU A 38 6.58 34.31 3.59
CA LEU A 38 5.59 34.29 2.52
C LEU A 38 4.19 34.36 3.14
N HIS A 39 3.76 35.57 3.50
CA HIS A 39 2.39 36.11 3.41
C HIS A 39 2.39 37.51 4.07
N GLY A 40 2.77 38.53 3.29
CA GLY A 40 2.75 39.93 3.73
C GLY A 40 3.34 40.85 2.68
N ASN A 41 2.54 41.21 1.67
CA ASN A 41 2.81 42.38 0.84
C ASN A 41 2.68 43.63 1.72
N SER A 42 3.78 44.32 2.00
CA SER A 42 3.76 45.77 2.21
C SER A 42 5.17 46.35 2.13
N GLU A 43 5.36 47.21 1.15
CA GLU A 43 6.36 48.27 1.18
C GLU A 43 6.27 49.01 2.52
N THR A 44 7.37 49.19 3.23
CA THR A 44 7.73 50.43 3.96
C THR A 44 9.04 50.25 4.73
N SER A 45 10.02 51.06 4.36
CA SER A 45 11.29 51.24 5.04
C SER A 45 11.08 51.84 6.43
N GLY A 46 11.30 51.05 7.48
CA GLY A 46 11.27 51.47 8.89
C GLY A 46 11.05 50.32 9.88
N GLU A 47 10.40 49.23 9.44
CA GLU A 47 10.09 48.05 10.26
C GLU A 47 11.10 46.88 10.09
N ASP A 48 12.06 47.03 9.16
CA ASP A 48 12.99 45.95 8.77
C ASP A 48 13.92 45.48 9.90
N GLN A 49 14.28 46.34 10.85
CA GLN A 49 15.18 45.94 11.95
C GLN A 49 14.47 45.11 13.03
N SER A 50 13.26 45.48 13.43
CA SER A 50 12.48 44.75 14.44
C SER A 50 11.97 43.40 13.91
N HIS A 51 11.59 43.35 12.62
CA HIS A 51 11.26 42.10 11.93
C HIS A 51 12.50 41.22 11.75
N ALA A 52 13.67 41.76 11.39
CA ALA A 52 14.90 40.97 11.27
C ALA A 52 15.36 40.36 12.61
N ASP A 53 15.19 41.09 13.71
CA ASP A 53 15.51 40.62 15.07
C ASP A 53 14.53 39.54 15.55
N SER A 54 13.23 39.73 15.28
CA SER A 54 12.18 38.73 15.60
C SER A 54 12.38 37.42 14.84
N ASN A 55 12.67 37.51 13.54
CA ASN A 55 12.92 36.34 12.72
C ASN A 55 14.22 35.63 13.09
N THR A 56 15.25 36.39 13.47
CA THR A 56 16.49 35.84 14.04
C THR A 56 16.22 35.09 15.34
N ALA A 57 15.40 35.64 16.23
CA ALA A 57 15.01 34.98 17.47
C ALA A 57 14.21 33.68 17.21
N ALA A 58 13.29 33.68 16.25
CA ALA A 58 12.52 32.49 15.85
C ALA A 58 13.43 31.38 15.29
N ALA A 59 14.37 31.73 14.41
CA ALA A 59 15.33 30.78 13.86
C ALA A 59 16.26 30.21 14.94
N VAL A 60 16.73 31.03 15.88
CA VAL A 60 17.55 30.58 17.02
C VAL A 60 16.74 29.65 17.93
N ALA A 61 15.48 29.99 18.22
CA ALA A 61 14.59 29.15 19.03
C ALA A 61 14.33 27.79 18.37
N PHE A 62 14.16 27.76 17.04
CA PHE A 62 14.03 26.52 16.28
C PHE A 62 15.28 25.65 16.37
N LEU A 63 16.46 26.22 16.12
CA LEU A 63 17.72 25.48 16.21
C LEU A 63 17.96 24.93 17.63
N ARG A 64 17.54 25.67 18.67
CA ARG A 64 17.59 25.19 20.06
C ARG A 64 16.69 23.97 20.25
N ARG A 65 15.44 24.01 19.77
CA ARG A 65 14.51 22.86 19.84
C ARG A 65 15.09 21.62 19.14
N CYS A 66 15.70 21.79 17.96
CA CYS A 66 16.35 20.69 17.25
C CYS A 66 17.57 20.13 17.98
N LYS A 67 18.31 20.97 18.70
CA LYS A 67 19.43 20.52 19.53
C LYS A 67 18.94 19.76 20.76
N ASP A 68 17.92 20.27 21.44
CA ASP A 68 17.35 19.67 22.65
C ASP A 68 16.68 18.31 22.35
N SER A 69 16.13 18.14 21.15
CA SER A 69 15.52 16.88 20.73
C SER A 69 16.53 15.74 20.60
N VAL A 70 17.83 16.02 20.41
CA VAL A 70 18.88 14.98 20.38
C VAL A 70 18.97 14.26 21.72
N ALA A 71 18.79 14.98 22.82
CA ALA A 71 18.83 14.40 24.17
C ALA A 71 17.49 13.79 24.59
N THR A 72 16.38 14.43 24.21
CA THR A 72 15.04 14.04 24.69
C THR A 72 14.31 13.06 23.77
N GLY A 73 14.69 12.99 22.49
CA GLY A 73 13.92 12.32 21.45
C GLY A 73 12.61 13.03 21.08
N VAL A 74 12.36 14.23 21.60
CA VAL A 74 11.11 14.98 21.40
C VAL A 74 11.39 16.27 20.66
N LEU A 75 10.73 16.47 19.51
CA LEU A 75 10.75 17.73 18.78
C LEU A 75 9.35 18.33 18.70
N SER A 76 9.17 19.52 19.27
CA SER A 76 7.91 20.26 19.20
C SER A 76 8.04 21.53 18.37
N LEU A 77 7.31 21.53 17.26
CA LEU A 77 7.18 22.60 16.27
C LEU A 77 5.72 23.07 16.13
N SER A 78 4.92 22.89 17.19
CA SER A 78 3.51 23.26 17.22
C SER A 78 3.32 24.79 17.25
N ARG A 79 2.26 25.31 16.61
CA ARG A 79 1.88 26.74 16.64
C ARG A 79 2.97 27.68 16.11
N LEU A 80 3.67 27.27 15.07
CA LEU A 80 4.72 28.07 14.43
C LEU A 80 4.29 28.63 13.05
N GLY A 81 3.03 28.40 12.64
CA GLY A 81 2.52 28.86 11.35
C GLY A 81 3.18 28.16 10.15
N LEU A 82 3.72 26.95 10.36
CA LEU A 82 4.44 26.23 9.30
C LEU A 82 3.50 25.82 8.17
N GLU A 83 3.85 26.15 6.93
CA GLU A 83 3.14 25.65 5.74
C GLU A 83 3.69 24.29 5.25
N THR A 84 4.93 23.96 5.65
CA THR A 84 5.63 22.73 5.28
C THR A 84 6.45 22.19 6.45
N VAL A 85 6.68 20.88 6.49
CA VAL A 85 7.62 20.28 7.45
C VAL A 85 9.06 20.66 7.05
N PRO A 86 9.86 21.23 7.97
CA PRO A 86 11.24 21.61 7.67
C PRO A 86 12.11 20.42 7.26
N ASP A 87 12.91 20.58 6.20
CA ASP A 87 13.74 19.50 5.64
C ASP A 87 14.75 18.92 6.65
N ILE A 88 15.20 19.71 7.63
CA ILE A 88 16.12 19.24 8.68
C ILE A 88 15.54 18.07 9.49
N VAL A 89 14.21 17.97 9.59
CA VAL A 89 13.54 16.88 10.31
C VAL A 89 13.85 15.52 9.69
N ARG A 90 14.13 15.47 8.38
CA ARG A 90 14.48 14.24 7.63
C ARG A 90 15.63 13.47 8.25
N ASP A 91 16.64 14.18 8.75
CA ASP A 91 17.87 13.59 9.28
C ASP A 91 17.77 13.27 10.78
N MET A 92 16.62 13.55 11.41
CA MET A 92 16.40 13.40 12.85
C MET A 92 15.83 12.02 13.21
N THR A 93 16.45 10.95 12.73
CA THR A 93 15.98 9.55 12.90
C THR A 93 15.95 9.07 14.35
N HIS A 94 16.57 9.81 15.28
CA HIS A 94 16.52 9.56 16.72
C HIS A 94 15.19 9.95 17.39
N LEU A 95 14.31 10.66 16.68
CA LEU A 95 13.05 11.16 17.25
C LEU A 95 12.11 10.02 17.63
N LYS A 96 11.55 10.13 18.83
CA LYS A 96 10.46 9.29 19.37
C LYS A 96 9.13 10.02 19.36
N GLU A 97 9.14 11.35 19.46
CA GLU A 97 7.94 12.18 19.39
C GLU A 97 8.16 13.42 18.53
N LEU A 98 7.26 13.63 17.56
CA LEU A 98 7.22 14.79 16.69
C LEU A 98 5.86 15.47 16.80
N ARG A 99 5.86 16.72 17.24
CA ARG A 99 4.66 17.56 17.35
C ARG A 99 4.69 18.67 16.32
N LEU A 100 3.74 18.63 15.39
CA LEU A 100 3.50 19.58 14.30
C LEU A 100 2.07 20.13 14.35
N ASN A 101 1.33 19.90 15.44
CA ASN A 101 -0.06 20.32 15.58
C ASN A 101 -0.23 21.86 15.58
N ASP A 102 -1.41 22.32 15.18
CA ASP A 102 -1.79 23.73 15.09
C ASP A 102 -0.84 24.52 14.16
N ASN A 103 -0.68 24.06 12.92
CA ASN A 103 0.11 24.72 11.87
C ASN A 103 -0.73 24.80 10.57
N ASN A 104 -0.13 25.26 9.47
CA ASN A 104 -0.78 25.37 8.16
C ASN A 104 -0.22 24.34 7.17
N ILE A 105 0.20 23.16 7.65
CA ILE A 105 0.91 22.19 6.80
C ILE A 105 -0.07 21.58 5.80
N HIS A 106 0.21 21.74 4.52
CA HIS A 106 -0.63 21.21 3.43
C HIS A 106 -0.28 19.78 3.04
N VAL A 107 1.00 19.42 3.16
CA VAL A 107 1.52 18.12 2.74
C VAL A 107 2.49 17.59 3.80
N LEU A 108 2.25 16.36 4.25
CA LEU A 108 3.24 15.63 5.03
C LEU A 108 4.21 14.97 4.05
N PRO A 109 5.52 15.26 4.13
CA PRO A 109 6.47 14.78 3.13
C PRO A 109 6.75 13.28 3.26
N PRO A 110 7.02 12.57 2.15
CA PRO A 110 7.38 11.14 2.15
C PRO A 110 8.52 10.75 3.10
N PHE A 111 9.47 11.67 3.33
CA PHE A 111 10.57 11.40 4.25
C PHE A 111 10.13 11.16 5.69
N ILE A 112 8.88 11.46 6.08
CA ILE A 112 8.39 11.13 7.41
C ILE A 112 8.58 9.65 7.74
N GLY A 113 8.50 8.77 6.72
CA GLY A 113 8.75 7.34 6.85
C GLY A 113 10.19 6.95 7.21
N THR A 114 11.16 7.87 7.15
CA THR A 114 12.54 7.60 7.61
C THR A 114 12.69 7.69 9.12
N LEU A 115 11.71 8.28 9.83
CA LEU A 115 11.71 8.43 11.28
C LEU A 115 11.24 7.16 11.98
N VAL A 116 11.86 6.02 11.68
CA VAL A 116 11.40 4.67 12.10
C VAL A 116 11.28 4.47 13.62
N ASN A 117 11.92 5.32 14.43
CA ASN A 117 11.85 5.28 15.90
C ASN A 117 10.68 6.08 16.48
N LEU A 118 9.87 6.72 15.63
CA LEU A 118 8.78 7.60 16.05
C LEU A 118 7.64 6.79 16.67
N ARG A 119 7.31 7.10 17.93
CA ARG A 119 6.19 6.51 18.69
C ARG A 119 4.98 7.43 18.72
N VAL A 120 5.19 8.74 18.64
CA VAL A 120 4.12 9.75 18.67
C VAL A 120 4.30 10.74 17.53
N LEU A 121 3.30 10.85 16.67
CA LEU A 121 3.20 11.87 15.62
C LEU A 121 1.90 12.66 15.81
N ARG A 122 2.04 13.97 16.09
CA ARG A 122 0.90 14.89 16.17
C ARG A 122 0.92 15.87 15.02
N VAL A 123 -0.05 15.76 14.13
CA VAL A 123 -0.25 16.67 12.98
C VAL A 123 -1.67 17.25 12.98
N ASP A 124 -2.34 17.24 14.13
CA ASP A 124 -3.69 17.79 14.29
C ASP A 124 -3.78 19.26 13.90
N ASN A 125 -4.95 19.70 13.44
CA ASN A 125 -5.23 21.09 13.08
C ASN A 125 -4.20 21.63 12.08
N ASN A 126 -4.15 20.98 10.91
CA ASN A 126 -3.35 21.35 9.75
C ASN A 126 -4.24 21.29 8.49
N GLN A 127 -3.64 21.37 7.30
CA GLN A 127 -4.35 21.33 6.01
C GLN A 127 -3.97 20.09 5.19
N ILE A 128 -3.62 18.99 5.87
CA ILE A 128 -3.15 17.76 5.23
C ILE A 128 -4.33 17.05 4.56
N GLN A 129 -4.20 16.79 3.26
CA GLN A 129 -5.21 16.05 2.50
C GLN A 129 -4.85 14.57 2.31
N VAL A 130 -3.56 14.23 2.33
CA VAL A 130 -3.07 12.89 2.02
C VAL A 130 -2.01 12.51 3.03
N LEU A 131 -2.14 11.33 3.63
CA LEU A 131 -1.07 10.68 4.37
C LEU A 131 -0.14 9.94 3.38
N PRO A 132 1.18 10.19 3.40
CA PRO A 132 2.12 9.51 2.52
C PRO A 132 2.21 8.02 2.88
N LEU A 133 2.34 7.16 1.86
CA LEU A 133 2.40 5.71 2.03
C LEU A 133 3.62 5.28 2.85
N GLU A 134 4.70 6.06 2.76
CA GLU A 134 5.95 5.86 3.49
C GLU A 134 5.75 5.89 5.02
N MET A 135 4.64 6.46 5.52
CA MET A 135 4.27 6.31 6.94
C MET A 135 4.08 4.86 7.36
N GLY A 136 3.81 3.95 6.43
CA GLY A 136 3.78 2.51 6.69
C GLY A 136 5.10 1.95 7.26
N ARG A 137 6.22 2.65 7.07
CA ARG A 137 7.52 2.28 7.64
C ARG A 137 7.67 2.64 9.12
N LEU A 138 6.73 3.39 9.68
CA LEU A 138 6.73 3.82 11.09
C LEU A 138 6.17 2.71 12.00
N THR A 139 6.81 1.54 11.99
CA THR A 139 6.34 0.34 12.71
C THR A 139 6.32 0.49 14.23
N ALA A 140 7.04 1.47 14.79
CA ALA A 140 7.02 1.81 16.21
C ALA A 140 5.93 2.84 16.60
N LEU A 141 5.14 3.33 15.64
CA LEU A 141 4.18 4.41 15.87
C LEU A 141 2.97 3.92 16.66
N GLU A 142 2.81 4.44 17.87
CA GLU A 142 1.72 4.08 18.79
C GLU A 142 0.59 5.10 18.75
N ILE A 143 0.94 6.38 18.56
CA ILE A 143 0.00 7.49 18.61
C ILE A 143 0.16 8.34 17.37
N LEU A 144 -0.82 8.25 16.47
CA LEU A 144 -1.01 9.18 15.37
C LEU A 144 -2.24 10.06 15.64
N LYS A 145 -2.03 11.37 15.62
CA LYS A 145 -3.08 12.36 15.81
C LYS A 145 -3.16 13.23 14.57
N VAL A 146 -4.27 13.10 13.83
CA VAL A 146 -4.54 13.73 12.53
C VAL A 146 -5.83 14.54 12.53
N ALA A 147 -6.48 14.73 13.69
CA ALA A 147 -7.78 15.38 13.78
C ALA A 147 -7.71 16.83 13.29
N GLY A 148 -8.78 17.35 12.70
CA GLY A 148 -8.79 18.72 12.17
C GLY A 148 -7.95 18.91 10.90
N ASN A 149 -7.74 17.85 10.11
CA ASN A 149 -7.20 17.91 8.75
C ASN A 149 -8.26 17.52 7.72
N PRO A 150 -8.28 18.12 6.52
CA PRO A 150 -9.19 17.76 5.44
C PRO A 150 -8.72 16.48 4.69
N LEU A 151 -8.50 15.38 5.42
CA LEU A 151 -7.99 14.12 4.86
C LEU A 151 -8.95 13.54 3.82
N ARG A 152 -8.38 13.19 2.66
CA ARG A 152 -9.02 12.51 1.53
C ARG A 152 -8.37 11.15 1.23
N PHE A 153 -7.19 10.88 1.79
CA PHE A 153 -6.51 9.60 1.64
C PHE A 153 -5.68 9.26 2.90
N PRO A 154 -5.85 8.07 3.50
CA PRO A 154 -6.95 7.12 3.22
C PRO A 154 -8.30 7.77 3.54
N SER A 155 -9.29 7.51 2.70
CA SER A 155 -10.65 8.05 2.80
C SER A 155 -11.55 7.14 3.63
N SER A 156 -11.24 5.85 3.71
CA SER A 156 -12.05 4.93 4.50
C SER A 156 -11.97 5.25 5.99
N THR A 157 -13.13 5.53 6.57
CA THR A 157 -13.26 5.78 8.01
C THR A 157 -12.87 4.56 8.84
N SER A 158 -12.95 3.34 8.27
CA SER A 158 -12.53 2.11 8.95
C SER A 158 -11.02 2.08 9.24
N PHE A 159 -10.19 2.61 8.35
CA PHE A 159 -8.75 2.67 8.56
C PHE A 159 -8.35 3.83 9.48
N LEU A 160 -8.99 5.00 9.35
CA LEU A 160 -8.73 6.15 10.21
C LEU A 160 -9.19 5.92 11.66
N ASN A 161 -10.33 5.24 11.86
CA ASN A 161 -10.88 4.94 13.18
C ASN A 161 -10.38 3.61 13.75
N GLY A 162 -9.79 2.74 12.94
CA GLY A 162 -9.31 1.42 13.33
C GLY A 162 -8.00 1.41 14.13
N GLY A 163 -7.52 2.58 14.56
CA GLY A 163 -6.31 2.76 15.35
C GLY A 163 -5.05 3.02 14.52
N THR A 164 -4.02 3.56 15.19
CA THR A 164 -2.76 3.93 14.54
C THR A 164 -2.07 2.73 13.90
N GLU A 165 -2.05 1.59 14.58
CA GLU A 165 -1.43 0.36 14.07
C GLU A 165 -2.06 -0.12 12.76
N ARG A 166 -3.41 -0.20 12.70
CA ARG A 166 -4.13 -0.63 11.49
C ARG A 166 -3.84 0.30 10.32
N LEU A 167 -3.87 1.61 10.57
CA LEU A 167 -3.60 2.62 9.55
C LEU A 167 -2.15 2.51 9.03
N VAL A 168 -1.17 2.39 9.91
CA VAL A 168 0.24 2.21 9.53
C VAL A 168 0.43 0.92 8.74
N SER A 169 -0.14 -0.19 9.22
CA SER A 169 -0.09 -1.47 8.50
C SER A 169 -0.70 -1.37 7.11
N PHE A 170 -1.84 -0.68 6.96
CA PHE A 170 -2.45 -0.46 5.65
C PHE A 170 -1.59 0.41 4.73
N LEU A 171 -1.01 1.51 5.24
CA LEU A 171 -0.08 2.32 4.44
C LEU A 171 1.17 1.52 4.05
N ALA A 172 1.61 0.59 4.89
CA ALA A 172 2.74 -0.29 4.60
C ALA A 172 2.45 -1.26 3.45
N THR A 173 1.23 -1.81 3.37
CA THR A 173 0.85 -2.69 2.25
C THR A 173 0.79 -1.93 0.94
N LEU A 174 0.34 -0.66 0.97
CA LEU A 174 0.35 0.22 -0.20
C LEU A 174 1.78 0.63 -0.61
N ASP A 175 2.66 0.99 0.33
CA ASP A 175 4.07 1.29 0.04
C ASP A 175 4.81 0.07 -0.55
N HIS A 176 4.52 -1.12 -0.02
CA HIS A 176 5.05 -2.38 -0.54
C HIS A 176 4.55 -2.66 -1.97
N ALA A 177 3.25 -2.51 -2.21
CA ALA A 177 2.65 -2.73 -3.52
C ALA A 177 3.25 -1.83 -4.61
N LYS A 178 3.63 -0.58 -4.29
CA LYS A 178 4.33 0.29 -5.25
C LYS A 178 5.70 -0.24 -5.69
N GLN A 179 6.34 -1.07 -4.85
CA GLN A 179 7.68 -1.58 -5.10
C GLN A 179 7.64 -2.96 -5.77
N THR A 180 6.66 -3.79 -5.43
CA THR A 180 6.62 -5.20 -5.84
C THR A 180 5.47 -5.54 -6.79
N GLY A 181 4.46 -4.68 -6.89
CA GLY A 181 3.19 -4.97 -7.56
C GLY A 181 2.30 -5.94 -6.81
N VAL A 182 2.66 -6.32 -5.58
CA VAL A 182 1.88 -7.25 -4.73
C VAL A 182 1.16 -6.47 -3.66
N LEU A 183 -0.17 -6.44 -3.70
CA LEU A 183 -1.01 -5.74 -2.74
C LEU A 183 -1.72 -6.74 -1.82
N MET A 184 -1.39 -6.67 -0.54
CA MET A 184 -1.93 -7.53 0.51
C MET A 184 -2.98 -6.77 1.32
N LEU A 185 -4.25 -7.18 1.20
CA LEU A 185 -5.40 -6.64 1.94
C LEU A 185 -6.19 -7.76 2.65
N LYS A 186 -5.54 -8.90 2.88
CA LYS A 186 -6.11 -10.05 3.59
C LYS A 186 -6.49 -9.72 5.03
N GLY A 187 -7.63 -10.22 5.50
CA GLY A 187 -7.95 -10.21 6.94
C GLY A 187 -8.22 -8.84 7.53
N LEU A 188 -8.54 -7.83 6.71
CA LEU A 188 -8.75 -6.46 7.16
C LEU A 188 -10.20 -6.17 7.60
N SER A 189 -11.06 -7.20 7.59
CA SER A 189 -12.50 -7.11 7.88
C SER A 189 -13.21 -6.15 6.92
N LEU A 190 -12.81 -6.15 5.64
CA LEU A 190 -13.39 -5.29 4.61
C LEU A 190 -14.78 -5.79 4.23
N GLU A 191 -15.78 -4.93 4.36
CA GLU A 191 -17.14 -5.20 3.88
C GLU A 191 -17.33 -4.78 2.42
N ASN A 192 -16.54 -3.81 1.95
CA ASN A 192 -16.57 -3.27 0.59
C ASN A 192 -15.14 -3.11 0.04
N MET A 193 -15.02 -3.01 -1.29
CA MET A 193 -13.74 -2.69 -1.93
C MET A 193 -13.28 -1.30 -1.47
N PRO A 194 -12.04 -1.16 -0.96
CA PRO A 194 -11.54 0.14 -0.53
C PRO A 194 -11.27 1.01 -1.75
N MET A 195 -11.80 2.24 -1.76
CA MET A 195 -11.58 3.18 -2.86
C MET A 195 -10.10 3.58 -3.01
N GLU A 196 -9.25 3.31 -2.02
CA GLU A 196 -7.80 3.45 -2.11
C GLU A 196 -7.18 2.54 -3.20
N LEU A 197 -7.84 1.44 -3.58
CA LEU A 197 -7.45 0.64 -4.73
C LEU A 197 -7.35 1.47 -6.02
N THR A 198 -8.26 2.44 -6.21
CA THR A 198 -8.25 3.31 -7.39
C THR A 198 -6.96 4.12 -7.52
N ALA A 199 -6.27 4.42 -6.41
CA ALA A 199 -5.01 5.15 -6.41
C ALA A 199 -3.80 4.28 -6.81
N MET A 200 -3.96 2.96 -6.84
CA MET A 200 -2.92 1.96 -7.16
C MET A 200 -3.11 1.36 -8.56
N LYS A 201 -3.98 1.98 -9.38
CA LYS A 201 -4.29 1.51 -10.73
C LYS A 201 -3.03 1.44 -11.59
N GLY A 202 -2.77 0.26 -12.13
CA GLY A 202 -1.64 0.00 -13.02
C GLY A 202 -0.35 -0.42 -12.30
N ASP A 203 -0.29 -0.27 -10.98
CA ASP A 203 0.87 -0.68 -10.18
C ASP A 203 0.74 -2.13 -9.70
N VAL A 204 -0.50 -2.64 -9.55
CA VAL A 204 -0.77 -3.94 -8.95
C VAL A 204 -0.84 -5.06 -10.00
N LEU A 205 -0.07 -6.12 -9.77
CA LEU A 205 -0.02 -7.37 -10.53
C LEU A 205 -0.67 -8.53 -9.76
N GLU A 206 -0.55 -8.53 -8.43
CA GLU A 206 -1.09 -9.56 -7.56
C GLU A 206 -1.84 -8.90 -6.41
N LEU A 207 -3.09 -9.29 -6.20
CA LEU A 207 -3.96 -8.71 -5.18
C LEU A 207 -4.57 -9.82 -4.32
N ASP A 208 -4.27 -9.78 -3.03
CA ASP A 208 -4.89 -10.64 -2.03
C ASP A 208 -5.90 -9.85 -1.20
N MET A 209 -7.19 -10.19 -1.35
CA MET A 209 -8.30 -9.67 -0.55
C MET A 209 -9.03 -10.80 0.19
N SER A 210 -8.35 -11.92 0.42
CA SER A 210 -8.92 -13.07 1.13
C SER A 210 -9.26 -12.78 2.59
N SER A 211 -10.07 -13.64 3.21
CA SER A 211 -10.46 -13.56 4.63
C SER A 211 -11.06 -12.20 5.01
N ASN A 212 -11.99 -11.69 4.18
CA ASN A 212 -12.70 -10.44 4.42
C ASN A 212 -14.22 -10.70 4.46
N HIS A 213 -15.04 -9.64 4.39
CA HIS A 213 -16.50 -9.72 4.42
C HIS A 213 -17.12 -9.18 3.12
N LEU A 214 -16.39 -9.28 2.01
CA LEU A 214 -16.82 -8.72 0.73
C LEU A 214 -18.04 -9.49 0.20
N ALA A 215 -19.11 -8.76 -0.10
CA ALA A 215 -20.32 -9.33 -0.70
C ALA A 215 -20.36 -9.23 -2.23
N ALA A 216 -19.56 -8.33 -2.81
CA ALA A 216 -19.48 -8.09 -4.25
C ALA A 216 -18.09 -7.56 -4.67
N VAL A 217 -17.82 -7.63 -5.98
CA VAL A 217 -16.70 -6.96 -6.65
C VAL A 217 -17.24 -5.74 -7.40
N ASP A 218 -16.58 -4.59 -7.32
CA ASP A 218 -17.03 -3.33 -7.92
C ASP A 218 -15.97 -2.67 -8.83
N GLU A 219 -16.32 -1.49 -9.34
CA GLU A 219 -15.49 -0.66 -10.22
C GLU A 219 -14.12 -0.25 -9.63
N HIS A 220 -13.94 -0.25 -8.30
CA HIS A 220 -12.64 0.07 -7.70
C HIS A 220 -11.62 -1.04 -8.01
N LEU A 221 -12.06 -2.31 -8.04
CA LEU A 221 -11.22 -3.43 -8.46
C LEU A 221 -11.11 -3.52 -9.98
N LEU A 222 -12.22 -3.40 -10.70
CA LEU A 222 -12.28 -3.66 -12.16
C LEU A 222 -11.45 -2.70 -13.02
N GLN A 223 -10.93 -1.61 -12.44
CA GLN A 223 -10.01 -0.70 -13.11
C GLN A 223 -8.56 -1.22 -13.21
N HIS A 224 -8.21 -2.33 -12.55
CA HIS A 224 -6.84 -2.87 -12.51
C HIS A 224 -6.51 -3.71 -13.74
N SER A 225 -6.25 -3.05 -14.87
CA SER A 225 -5.95 -3.74 -16.14
C SER A 225 -4.67 -4.57 -16.13
N THR A 226 -3.75 -4.31 -15.20
CA THR A 226 -2.47 -5.03 -15.04
C THR A 226 -2.57 -6.25 -14.15
N LEU A 227 -3.69 -6.46 -13.47
CA LEU A 227 -3.84 -7.51 -12.46
C LEU A 227 -3.79 -8.89 -13.10
N GLN A 228 -2.88 -9.73 -12.61
CA GLN A 228 -2.63 -11.08 -13.08
C GLN A 228 -3.14 -12.14 -12.10
N LYS A 229 -3.03 -11.89 -10.80
CA LYS A 229 -3.51 -12.81 -9.77
C LYS A 229 -4.45 -12.12 -8.80
N LEU A 230 -5.55 -12.77 -8.50
CA LEU A 230 -6.58 -12.26 -7.61
C LEU A 230 -7.04 -13.33 -6.63
N TYR A 231 -6.83 -13.08 -5.34
CA TYR A 231 -7.28 -13.96 -4.26
C TYR A 231 -8.46 -13.30 -3.54
N LEU A 232 -9.60 -13.97 -3.56
CA LEU A 232 -10.88 -13.52 -2.99
C LEU A 232 -11.51 -14.60 -2.09
N GLN A 233 -10.77 -15.65 -1.74
CA GLN A 233 -11.27 -16.72 -0.90
C GLN A 233 -11.64 -16.25 0.51
N GLU A 234 -12.49 -17.01 1.19
CA GLU A 234 -12.99 -16.68 2.54
C GLU A 234 -13.65 -15.29 2.59
N ASN A 235 -14.58 -15.05 1.67
CA ASN A 235 -15.42 -13.84 1.63
C ASN A 235 -16.91 -14.22 1.63
N ASN A 236 -17.79 -13.25 1.40
CA ASN A 236 -19.24 -13.46 1.32
C ASN A 236 -19.78 -13.29 -0.11
N LEU A 237 -18.96 -13.58 -1.13
CA LEU A 237 -19.33 -13.45 -2.53
C LEU A 237 -20.35 -14.53 -2.90
N SER A 238 -21.54 -14.13 -3.33
CA SER A 238 -22.57 -15.07 -3.81
C SER A 238 -22.52 -15.29 -5.33
N ARG A 239 -21.90 -14.35 -6.07
CA ARG A 239 -21.76 -14.33 -7.53
C ARG A 239 -20.66 -13.34 -7.93
N LEU A 240 -20.19 -13.44 -9.18
CA LEU A 240 -19.53 -12.34 -9.88
C LEU A 240 -20.49 -11.80 -10.95
N ASP A 241 -20.57 -10.48 -11.07
CA ASP A 241 -21.46 -9.83 -12.04
C ASP A 241 -20.92 -9.88 -13.46
N ASP A 242 -21.83 -9.73 -14.44
CA ASP A 242 -21.50 -9.76 -15.87
C ASP A 242 -20.53 -8.66 -16.31
N SER A 243 -20.32 -7.61 -15.50
CA SER A 243 -19.32 -6.57 -15.71
C SER A 243 -17.90 -7.00 -15.32
N PHE A 244 -17.74 -8.13 -14.61
CA PHE A 244 -16.43 -8.60 -14.16
C PHE A 244 -15.54 -8.93 -15.37
N TYR A 245 -14.47 -8.14 -15.52
CA TYR A 245 -13.48 -8.31 -16.56
C TYR A 245 -12.15 -7.67 -16.16
N LEU A 246 -11.10 -8.49 -16.10
CA LEU A 246 -9.73 -8.07 -15.79
C LEU A 246 -8.82 -8.60 -16.91
N PRO A 247 -8.38 -7.75 -17.86
CA PRO A 247 -7.84 -8.21 -19.16
C PRO A 247 -6.55 -9.01 -19.07
N SER A 248 -5.77 -8.86 -18.00
CA SER A 248 -4.49 -9.56 -17.80
C SER A 248 -4.59 -10.70 -16.78
N LEU A 249 -5.79 -11.06 -16.33
CA LEU A 249 -5.96 -12.05 -15.27
C LEU A 249 -5.53 -13.45 -15.72
N LEU A 250 -4.58 -14.03 -14.98
CA LEU A 250 -4.00 -15.35 -15.20
C LEU A 250 -4.47 -16.37 -14.17
N SER A 251 -4.74 -15.93 -12.93
CA SER A 251 -5.21 -16.81 -11.86
C SER A 251 -6.23 -16.09 -10.98
N ILE A 252 -7.27 -16.82 -10.57
CA ILE A 252 -8.25 -16.35 -9.62
C ILE A 252 -8.59 -17.44 -8.60
N ASN A 253 -8.63 -17.06 -7.33
CA ASN A 253 -9.15 -17.89 -6.26
C ASN A 253 -10.40 -17.27 -5.66
N LEU A 254 -11.52 -17.99 -5.74
CA LEU A 254 -12.84 -17.65 -5.22
C LEU A 254 -13.33 -18.64 -4.16
N GLY A 255 -12.45 -19.51 -3.65
CA GLY A 255 -12.81 -20.55 -2.69
C GLY A 255 -13.47 -20.02 -1.42
N ASP A 256 -14.11 -20.89 -0.65
CA ASP A 256 -14.72 -20.54 0.64
C ASP A 256 -15.70 -19.34 0.54
N ASN A 257 -16.42 -19.25 -0.58
CA ASN A 257 -17.47 -18.26 -0.81
C ASN A 257 -18.81 -18.96 -1.06
N PRO A 258 -19.97 -18.33 -0.73
CA PRO A 258 -21.29 -18.91 -0.95
C PRO A 258 -21.75 -18.91 -2.43
N ILE A 259 -20.85 -19.16 -3.39
CA ILE A 259 -21.13 -19.18 -4.83
C ILE A 259 -21.80 -20.51 -5.21
N ALA A 260 -23.04 -20.44 -5.70
CA ALA A 260 -23.81 -21.61 -6.11
C ALA A 260 -23.69 -21.98 -7.60
N HIS A 261 -23.29 -21.02 -8.43
CA HIS A 261 -23.18 -21.20 -9.89
C HIS A 261 -21.81 -20.73 -10.36
N PHE A 262 -21.22 -21.46 -11.31
CA PHE A 262 -19.95 -21.07 -11.89
C PHE A 262 -20.08 -19.68 -12.54
N PRO A 263 -19.18 -18.72 -12.24
CA PRO A 263 -19.26 -17.38 -12.80
C PRO A 263 -18.94 -17.37 -14.30
N SER A 264 -19.98 -17.24 -15.14
CA SER A 264 -19.82 -17.11 -16.59
C SER A 264 -18.91 -15.96 -17.06
N PRO A 265 -18.71 -14.84 -16.32
CA PRO A 265 -17.74 -13.82 -16.71
C PRO A 265 -16.31 -14.34 -16.85
N LEU A 266 -15.93 -15.37 -16.09
CA LEU A 266 -14.57 -15.97 -16.15
C LEU A 266 -14.28 -16.63 -17.50
N LEU A 267 -15.31 -17.16 -18.17
CA LEU A 267 -15.19 -17.81 -19.47
C LEU A 267 -14.74 -16.85 -20.58
N ARG A 268 -14.84 -15.53 -20.36
CA ARG A 268 -14.44 -14.50 -21.33
C ARG A 268 -12.99 -14.05 -21.16
N HIS A 269 -12.24 -14.62 -20.20
CA HIS A 269 -10.85 -14.24 -19.93
C HIS A 269 -9.92 -15.14 -20.74
N PRO A 270 -9.34 -14.66 -21.86
CA PRO A 270 -8.56 -15.51 -22.75
C PRO A 270 -7.30 -16.03 -22.07
N SER A 271 -6.69 -15.25 -21.18
CA SER A 271 -5.41 -15.55 -20.53
C SER A 271 -5.53 -16.35 -19.23
N LEU A 272 -6.75 -16.65 -18.77
CA LEU A 272 -6.97 -17.28 -17.48
C LEU A 272 -6.46 -18.73 -17.51
N SER A 273 -5.55 -19.03 -16.59
CA SER A 273 -4.78 -20.27 -16.55
C SER A 273 -5.03 -21.15 -15.35
N SER A 274 -5.48 -20.54 -14.25
CA SER A 274 -5.82 -21.24 -13.02
C SER A 274 -7.09 -20.65 -12.41
N ILE A 275 -8.02 -21.53 -12.02
CA ILE A 275 -9.27 -21.16 -11.33
C ILE A 275 -9.41 -22.06 -10.11
N GLU A 276 -9.49 -21.44 -8.92
CA GLU A 276 -9.75 -22.12 -7.67
C GLU A 276 -11.11 -21.69 -7.12
N MET A 277 -11.99 -22.65 -6.86
CA MET A 277 -13.36 -22.46 -6.36
C MET A 277 -13.71 -23.55 -5.33
N ASP A 278 -12.76 -23.87 -4.46
CA ASP A 278 -12.91 -24.88 -3.42
C ASP A 278 -13.94 -24.42 -2.36
N HIS A 279 -14.59 -25.37 -1.69
CA HIS A 279 -15.55 -25.11 -0.60
C HIS A 279 -16.64 -24.08 -0.96
N CYS A 280 -17.05 -24.04 -2.22
CA CYS A 280 -18.18 -23.24 -2.69
C CYS A 280 -19.48 -24.06 -2.60
N ARG A 281 -20.48 -23.75 -3.42
CA ARG A 281 -21.77 -24.47 -3.48
C ARG A 281 -22.13 -24.87 -4.91
N LEU A 282 -21.13 -25.10 -5.75
CA LEU A 282 -21.31 -25.39 -7.17
C LEU A 282 -21.99 -26.74 -7.36
N PHE A 283 -22.95 -26.80 -8.29
CA PHE A 283 -23.64 -28.04 -8.67
C PHE A 283 -23.17 -28.62 -10.00
N LEU A 284 -22.56 -27.79 -10.85
CA LEU A 284 -22.13 -28.16 -12.20
C LEU A 284 -20.99 -27.26 -12.68
N LEU A 285 -20.19 -27.79 -13.60
CA LEU A 285 -19.20 -27.02 -14.35
C LEU A 285 -19.70 -26.78 -15.79
N PRO A 286 -19.54 -25.55 -16.32
CA PRO A 286 -20.02 -25.24 -17.66
C PRO A 286 -19.13 -25.86 -18.73
N LYS A 287 -19.72 -26.41 -19.79
CA LYS A 287 -18.98 -27.04 -20.91
C LYS A 287 -17.92 -26.14 -21.56
N PRO A 288 -18.18 -24.84 -21.82
CA PRO A 288 -17.18 -23.91 -22.37
C PRO A 288 -15.87 -23.85 -21.59
N LEU A 289 -15.89 -24.17 -20.29
CA LEU A 289 -14.70 -24.21 -19.45
C LEU A 289 -13.61 -25.15 -20.00
N PHE A 290 -14.03 -26.24 -20.64
CA PHE A 290 -13.15 -27.30 -21.13
C PHE A 290 -12.89 -27.22 -22.64
N ALA A 291 -13.70 -26.44 -23.38
CA ALA A 291 -13.62 -26.32 -24.83
C ALA A 291 -13.09 -24.96 -25.31
N ASP A 292 -13.47 -23.89 -24.62
CA ASP A 292 -13.36 -22.51 -25.12
C ASP A 292 -12.29 -21.68 -24.36
N MET A 293 -11.54 -22.30 -23.45
CA MET A 293 -10.50 -21.63 -22.64
C MET A 293 -9.10 -22.15 -23.00
N PRO A 294 -8.38 -21.50 -23.94
CA PRO A 294 -7.16 -22.06 -24.54
C PRO A 294 -5.92 -22.05 -23.65
N HIS A 295 -6.00 -21.39 -22.48
CA HIS A 295 -4.89 -21.25 -21.55
C HIS A 295 -5.19 -21.82 -20.17
N LEU A 296 -6.36 -22.46 -19.97
CA LEU A 296 -6.74 -23.02 -18.68
C LEU A 296 -6.01 -24.35 -18.42
N HIS A 297 -5.05 -24.33 -17.50
CA HIS A 297 -4.23 -25.49 -17.14
C HIS A 297 -4.66 -26.13 -15.81
N THR A 298 -5.22 -25.34 -14.90
CA THR A 298 -5.57 -25.81 -13.56
C THR A 298 -6.99 -25.39 -13.19
N ILE A 299 -7.79 -26.34 -12.71
CA ILE A 299 -9.05 -26.06 -12.06
C ILE A 299 -9.19 -26.87 -10.78
N SER A 300 -9.50 -26.19 -9.68
CA SER A 300 -9.81 -26.80 -8.39
C SER A 300 -11.21 -26.40 -7.95
N VAL A 301 -12.05 -27.40 -7.67
CA VAL A 301 -13.44 -27.26 -7.20
C VAL A 301 -13.72 -28.24 -6.07
N VAL A 302 -12.76 -28.37 -5.15
CA VAL A 302 -12.81 -29.28 -4.00
C VAL A 302 -14.03 -28.98 -3.14
N ALA A 303 -14.65 -30.00 -2.54
CA ALA A 303 -15.72 -29.87 -1.57
C ALA A 303 -16.91 -29.01 -2.05
N ASN A 304 -17.41 -29.31 -3.26
CA ASN A 304 -18.61 -28.71 -3.85
C ASN A 304 -19.76 -29.75 -3.92
N ASN A 305 -20.86 -29.41 -4.62
CA ASN A 305 -22.04 -30.28 -4.80
C ASN A 305 -22.14 -30.85 -6.23
N ILE A 306 -21.01 -31.02 -6.93
CA ILE A 306 -21.00 -31.44 -8.33
C ILE A 306 -21.33 -32.93 -8.43
N ALA A 307 -22.42 -33.26 -9.12
CA ALA A 307 -22.90 -34.63 -9.26
C ALA A 307 -22.43 -35.35 -10.55
N ALA A 308 -22.02 -34.59 -11.56
CA ALA A 308 -21.51 -35.11 -12.82
C ALA A 308 -20.52 -34.13 -13.47
N LEU A 309 -19.55 -34.67 -14.19
CA LEU A 309 -18.64 -33.89 -15.04
C LEU A 309 -19.17 -33.88 -16.48
N PRO A 310 -19.02 -32.76 -17.22
CA PRO A 310 -19.32 -32.73 -18.64
C PRO A 310 -18.35 -33.64 -19.41
N ARG A 311 -18.84 -34.29 -20.48
CA ARG A 311 -18.01 -35.15 -21.35
C ARG A 311 -16.82 -34.41 -21.97
N GLU A 312 -16.95 -33.09 -22.11
CA GLU A 312 -15.92 -32.20 -22.64
C GLU A 312 -14.63 -32.20 -21.79
N VAL A 313 -14.68 -32.66 -20.53
CA VAL A 313 -13.47 -32.85 -19.69
C VAL A 313 -12.46 -33.80 -20.34
N ALA A 314 -12.91 -34.87 -20.99
CA ALA A 314 -12.00 -35.84 -21.61
C ALA A 314 -11.17 -35.26 -22.76
N VAL A 315 -11.73 -34.27 -23.46
CA VAL A 315 -11.12 -33.66 -24.64
C VAL A 315 -10.57 -32.27 -24.33
N ALA A 316 -10.42 -31.93 -23.05
CA ALA A 316 -9.91 -30.63 -22.63
C ALA A 316 -8.48 -30.44 -23.17
N PRO A 317 -8.27 -29.57 -24.18
CA PRO A 317 -7.01 -29.58 -24.93
C PRO A 317 -5.85 -28.94 -24.17
N TYR A 318 -6.15 -28.23 -23.08
CA TYR A 318 -5.18 -27.42 -22.34
C TYR A 318 -5.13 -27.73 -20.84
N LEU A 319 -6.12 -28.47 -20.33
CA LEU A 319 -6.28 -28.71 -18.91
C LEU A 319 -5.30 -29.80 -18.46
N GLN A 320 -4.44 -29.47 -17.51
CA GLN A 320 -3.43 -30.38 -16.97
C GLN A 320 -3.84 -30.94 -15.60
N VAL A 321 -4.44 -30.11 -14.75
CA VAL A 321 -4.82 -30.48 -13.39
C VAL A 321 -6.31 -30.21 -13.17
N LEU A 322 -7.05 -31.26 -12.82
CA LEU A 322 -8.45 -31.19 -12.42
C LEU A 322 -8.61 -31.76 -11.02
N ASN A 323 -8.93 -30.89 -10.04
CA ASN A 323 -9.27 -31.34 -8.69
C ASN A 323 -10.77 -31.18 -8.42
N VAL A 324 -11.44 -32.32 -8.30
CA VAL A 324 -12.89 -32.43 -8.03
C VAL A 324 -13.16 -33.26 -6.77
N SER A 325 -12.18 -33.35 -5.88
CA SER A 325 -12.30 -34.11 -4.63
C SER A 325 -13.42 -33.57 -3.73
N GLY A 326 -14.05 -34.40 -2.90
CA GLY A 326 -15.10 -33.98 -1.96
C GLY A 326 -16.43 -33.61 -2.60
N ASN A 327 -16.71 -34.02 -3.85
CA ASN A 327 -17.95 -33.69 -4.55
C ASN A 327 -19.03 -34.77 -4.37
N LYS A 328 -19.90 -34.98 -5.36
CA LYS A 328 -21.02 -35.95 -5.33
C LYS A 328 -21.02 -36.82 -6.59
N LEU A 329 -19.84 -37.03 -7.20
CA LEU A 329 -19.71 -37.75 -8.46
C LEU A 329 -20.00 -39.23 -8.28
N GLN A 330 -21.07 -39.73 -8.90
CA GLN A 330 -21.41 -41.17 -8.83
C GLN A 330 -20.75 -41.99 -9.93
N LYS A 331 -20.47 -41.37 -11.08
CA LYS A 331 -19.88 -42.02 -12.24
C LYS A 331 -19.11 -41.00 -13.07
N ILE A 332 -18.03 -41.48 -13.69
CA ILE A 332 -17.26 -40.75 -14.68
C ILE A 332 -17.51 -41.43 -16.02
N GLU A 333 -18.15 -40.74 -16.94
CA GLU A 333 -18.56 -41.27 -18.25
C GLU A 333 -17.79 -40.60 -19.38
N PHE A 334 -16.48 -40.78 -19.41
CA PHE A 334 -15.70 -40.40 -20.57
C PHE A 334 -14.58 -41.38 -20.86
N GLU A 335 -14.36 -41.65 -22.15
CA GLU A 335 -13.28 -42.49 -22.65
C GLU A 335 -12.00 -41.67 -22.71
N GLU A 336 -10.85 -42.31 -22.50
CA GLU A 336 -9.55 -41.67 -22.69
C GLU A 336 -9.43 -41.19 -24.15
N ASP A 337 -9.35 -39.87 -24.33
CA ASP A 337 -9.10 -39.27 -25.64
C ASP A 337 -7.60 -38.99 -25.79
N PRO A 338 -6.95 -39.43 -26.88
CA PRO A 338 -5.53 -39.15 -27.14
C PRO A 338 -5.17 -37.66 -27.22
N SER A 339 -6.17 -36.79 -27.43
CA SER A 339 -6.01 -35.33 -27.45
C SER A 339 -6.06 -34.68 -26.06
N SER A 340 -6.39 -35.46 -25.02
CA SER A 340 -6.41 -34.97 -23.64
C SER A 340 -5.01 -34.57 -23.17
N THR A 341 -4.90 -33.42 -22.51
CA THR A 341 -3.65 -32.97 -21.87
C THR A 341 -3.67 -33.12 -20.35
N LEU A 342 -4.70 -33.77 -19.80
CA LEU A 342 -4.84 -34.04 -18.37
C LEU A 342 -3.68 -34.91 -17.87
N GLN A 343 -3.00 -34.41 -16.84
CA GLN A 343 -1.88 -35.07 -16.18
C GLN A 343 -2.30 -35.56 -14.79
N GLU A 344 -3.07 -34.75 -14.06
CA GLU A 344 -3.48 -35.04 -12.70
C GLU A 344 -4.99 -34.84 -12.55
N VAL A 345 -5.67 -35.87 -12.06
CA VAL A 345 -7.11 -35.82 -11.75
C VAL A 345 -7.31 -36.32 -10.32
N TYR A 346 -7.77 -35.43 -9.45
CA TYR A 346 -8.04 -35.74 -8.04
C TYR A 346 -9.54 -35.95 -7.83
N LEU A 347 -9.90 -37.13 -7.32
CA LEU A 347 -11.28 -37.64 -7.22
C LEU A 347 -11.66 -38.11 -5.83
N ASP A 348 -10.80 -37.85 -4.83
CA ASP A 348 -10.99 -38.34 -3.46
C ASP A 348 -12.34 -37.89 -2.88
N ASP A 349 -12.94 -38.67 -1.98
CA ASP A 349 -14.15 -38.30 -1.22
C ASP A 349 -15.40 -37.91 -2.06
N ASN A 350 -15.66 -38.61 -3.18
CA ASN A 350 -16.83 -38.42 -4.05
C ASN A 350 -18.02 -39.36 -3.81
#